data_AF-A0A520BMA0-F1
#
_entry.id   AF-A0A520BMA0-F1
#
_cell.length_a   1.000
_cell.length_b   1.000
_cell.length_c   1.000
_cell.angle_alpha   90.00
_cell.angle_beta   90.00
_cell.angle_gamma   90.00
#
_symmetry.space_group_name_H-M   'P 1'
#
loop_
_entity.id
_entity.type
_entity.pdbx_description
1 polymer ?
#
loop_
_entity_poly.entity_id
_entity_poly.type
_entity_poly.pdbx_seq_one_letter_code
_entity_poly.pdbx_strand_id
1 'polypeptide(L)'
;MKTFQKLLMLIAVVITLAGCSSLRTASDYDKNVDLNAYKTYNFYDKGIARVKLNNLDKRRLMAAVETEMNAKGFRKAERPDLLVNLVVVAREKTDFYGPAYYGGWGWGWRGGWGGWGGSNYVNQYI
;
A
#
# COMPACT_ATOMS: atom_id res chain seq x y z
N MET A 1 4.64 46.88 2.05
CA MET A 1 3.45 46.00 2.09
C MET A 1 3.36 45.07 0.88
N LYS A 2 3.46 45.57 -0.37
CA LYS A 2 3.36 44.73 -1.59
C LYS A 2 4.45 43.64 -1.71
N THR A 3 5.66 43.92 -1.24
CA THR A 3 6.77 42.94 -1.19
C THR A 3 6.53 41.83 -0.18
N PHE A 4 5.94 42.15 0.97
CA PHE A 4 5.55 41.18 2.00
C PHE A 4 4.43 40.25 1.52
N GLN A 5 3.42 40.78 0.81
CA GLN A 5 2.39 39.95 0.17
C GLN A 5 2.96 39.01 -0.90
N LYS A 6 3.90 39.48 -1.73
CA LYS A 6 4.59 38.63 -2.72
C LYS A 6 5.40 37.51 -2.06
N LEU A 7 6.10 37.83 -0.97
CA LEU A 7 6.85 36.84 -0.18
C LEU A 7 5.93 35.78 0.43
N LEU A 8 4.77 36.20 0.96
CA LEU A 8 3.80 35.30 1.57
C LEU A 8 3.14 34.37 0.53
N MET A 9 2.85 34.87 -0.68
CA MET A 9 2.41 34.04 -1.81
C MET A 9 3.48 33.02 -2.22
N LEU A 10 4.75 33.43 -2.30
CA LEU A 10 5.85 32.53 -2.66
C LEU A 10 5.98 31.39 -1.63
N ILE A 11 5.91 31.71 -0.34
CA ILE A 11 5.97 30.72 0.74
C ILE A 11 4.78 29.77 0.68
N ALA A 12 3.57 30.27 0.40
CA ALA A 12 2.38 29.43 0.25
C ALA A 12 2.54 28.41 -0.90
N VAL A 13 3.12 28.82 -2.04
CA VAL A 13 3.41 27.92 -3.16
C VAL A 13 4.46 26.87 -2.75
N VAL A 14 5.53 27.25 -2.07
CA VAL A 14 6.55 26.28 -1.64
C VAL A 14 5.98 25.23 -0.68
N ILE A 15 5.07 25.63 0.23
CA ILE A 15 4.43 24.71 1.17
C ILE A 15 3.50 23.72 0.46
N THR A 16 2.75 24.15 -0.57
CA THR A 16 1.86 23.24 -1.31
C THR A 16 2.64 22.21 -2.14
N LEU A 17 3.86 22.54 -2.60
CA LEU A 17 4.72 21.59 -3.29
C LEU A 17 5.39 20.56 -2.36
N ALA A 18 5.48 20.83 -1.06
CA ALA A 18 6.13 19.92 -0.10
C ALA A 18 5.29 18.68 0.27
N GLY A 19 4.04 18.58 -0.21
CA GLY A 19 3.12 17.48 0.15
C GLY A 19 3.33 16.16 -0.60
N CYS A 20 4.25 16.06 -1.55
CA CYS A 20 4.50 14.80 -2.27
C CYS A 20 5.26 13.80 -1.40
N SER A 21 4.56 12.79 -0.87
CA SER A 21 5.19 11.61 -0.26
C SER A 21 5.56 10.60 -1.35
N SER A 22 6.84 10.28 -1.50
CA SER A 22 7.30 9.23 -2.43
C SER A 22 7.16 7.83 -1.81
N LEU A 23 6.84 6.84 -2.66
CA LEU A 23 6.86 5.43 -2.27
C LEU A 23 8.30 4.93 -2.20
N ARG A 24 8.66 4.23 -1.12
CA ARG A 24 9.97 3.61 -0.99
C ARG A 24 10.03 2.36 -1.88
N THR A 25 10.85 2.44 -2.92
CA THR A 25 11.07 1.35 -3.88
C THR A 25 12.55 0.96 -3.90
N ALA A 26 12.83 -0.31 -4.17
CA ALA A 26 14.18 -0.84 -4.35
C ALA A 26 14.15 -1.88 -5.47
N SER A 27 15.17 -1.86 -6.32
CA SER A 27 15.32 -2.78 -7.46
C SER A 27 16.71 -3.39 -7.45
N ASP A 28 16.79 -4.69 -7.65
CA ASP A 28 18.04 -5.44 -7.79
C ASP A 28 17.96 -6.37 -9.01
N TYR A 29 19.08 -6.60 -9.68
CA TYR A 29 19.17 -7.42 -10.89
C TYR A 29 20.57 -8.02 -11.08
N ASP A 30 20.65 -9.12 -11.81
CA ASP A 30 21.92 -9.75 -12.17
C ASP A 30 22.62 -8.97 -13.29
N LYS A 31 23.84 -8.49 -13.02
CA LYS A 31 24.65 -7.70 -13.96
C LYS A 31 25.32 -8.55 -15.04
N ASN A 32 25.37 -9.87 -14.88
CA ASN A 32 26.00 -10.77 -15.84
C ASN A 32 25.04 -11.20 -16.96
N VAL A 33 23.74 -10.94 -16.80
CA VAL A 33 22.70 -11.34 -17.77
C VAL A 33 22.36 -10.16 -18.67
N ASP A 34 22.49 -10.35 -19.98
CA ASP A 34 22.00 -9.37 -20.96
C ASP A 34 20.48 -9.48 -21.10
N LEU A 35 19.76 -8.59 -20.40
CA LEU A 35 18.30 -8.53 -20.46
C LEU A 35 17.78 -8.05 -21.82
N ASN A 36 18.62 -7.44 -22.67
CA ASN A 36 18.20 -7.00 -24.00
C ASN A 36 18.01 -8.15 -24.98
N ALA A 37 18.60 -9.32 -24.70
CA ALA A 37 18.45 -10.52 -25.49
C ALA A 37 17.01 -11.07 -25.47
N TYR A 38 16.26 -10.80 -24.40
CA TYR A 38 14.88 -11.24 -24.24
C TYR A 38 13.90 -10.22 -24.82
N LYS A 39 12.90 -10.68 -25.55
CA LYS A 39 11.90 -9.80 -26.20
C LYS A 39 10.47 -10.13 -25.81
N THR A 40 10.24 -11.34 -25.32
CA THR A 40 8.91 -11.80 -24.96
C THR A 40 8.78 -12.09 -23.48
N TYR A 41 7.60 -11.80 -22.94
CA TYR A 41 7.28 -12.08 -21.54
C TYR A 41 5.88 -12.68 -21.40
N ASN A 42 5.64 -13.37 -20.29
CA ASN A 42 4.30 -13.66 -19.83
C ASN A 42 4.27 -13.64 -18.29
N PHE A 43 3.08 -13.62 -17.74
CA PHE A 43 2.92 -13.75 -16.31
C PHE A 43 3.08 -15.20 -15.85
N TYR A 44 3.62 -15.38 -14.66
CA TYR A 44 3.67 -16.69 -14.03
C TYR A 44 2.33 -17.00 -13.35
N ASP A 45 1.47 -17.78 -14.02
CA ASP A 45 0.09 -18.05 -13.59
C ASP A 45 -0.02 -18.59 -12.15
N LYS A 46 0.87 -19.53 -11.80
CA LYS A 46 0.92 -20.12 -10.44
C LYS A 46 1.28 -19.08 -9.37
N GLY A 47 2.05 -18.05 -9.74
CA GLY A 47 2.39 -16.93 -8.87
C GLY A 47 1.20 -16.02 -8.63
N ILE A 48 0.55 -15.57 -9.71
CA ILE A 48 -0.62 -14.69 -9.63
C ILE A 48 -1.79 -15.34 -8.87
N ALA A 49 -2.00 -16.64 -9.04
CA ALA A 49 -3.04 -17.38 -8.33
C ALA A 49 -2.89 -17.29 -6.79
N ARG A 50 -1.66 -17.15 -6.28
CA ARG A 50 -1.37 -17.07 -4.83
C ARG A 50 -1.52 -15.66 -4.26
N VAL A 51 -1.67 -14.66 -5.12
CA VAL A 51 -1.84 -13.27 -4.69
C VAL A 51 -3.21 -13.11 -4.01
N LYS A 52 -3.20 -12.85 -2.70
CA LYS A 52 -4.40 -12.59 -1.89
C LYS A 52 -4.89 -11.14 -2.11
N LEU A 53 -5.29 -10.83 -3.33
CA LEU A 53 -5.92 -9.56 -3.71
C LEU A 53 -7.32 -9.79 -4.27
N ASN A 54 -8.17 -8.77 -4.20
CA ASN A 54 -9.43 -8.73 -4.90
C ASN A 54 -9.21 -8.73 -6.42
N ASN A 55 -10.18 -9.21 -7.20
CA ASN A 55 -10.13 -9.28 -8.65
C ASN A 55 -9.86 -7.91 -9.31
N LEU A 56 -10.35 -6.82 -8.71
CA LEU A 56 -10.12 -5.46 -9.20
C LEU A 56 -8.63 -5.09 -9.12
N ASP A 57 -8.01 -5.30 -7.97
CA ASP A 57 -6.61 -4.92 -7.74
C ASP A 57 -5.64 -5.83 -8.48
N LYS A 58 -5.98 -7.13 -8.60
CA LYS A 58 -5.25 -8.06 -9.48
C LYS A 58 -5.19 -7.52 -10.91
N ARG A 59 -6.34 -7.12 -11.48
CA ARG A 59 -6.39 -6.56 -12.84
C ARG A 59 -5.59 -5.28 -12.97
N ARG A 60 -5.67 -4.38 -11.97
CA ARG A 60 -4.90 -3.13 -11.98
C ARG A 60 -3.40 -3.37 -11.93
N LEU A 61 -2.95 -4.29 -11.07
CA LEU A 61 -1.53 -4.62 -10.94
C LEU A 61 -0.98 -5.25 -12.21
N MET A 62 -1.72 -6.20 -12.80
CA MET A 62 -1.34 -6.82 -14.08
C MET A 62 -1.28 -5.79 -15.21
N ALA A 63 -2.27 -4.89 -15.31
CA ALA A 63 -2.30 -3.84 -16.33
C ALA A 63 -1.16 -2.83 -16.17
N ALA A 64 -0.79 -2.47 -14.93
CA ALA A 64 0.34 -1.59 -14.66
C ALA A 64 1.65 -2.22 -15.14
N VAL A 65 1.88 -3.51 -14.82
CA VAL A 65 3.07 -4.24 -15.26
C VAL A 65 3.09 -4.38 -16.78
N GLU A 66 1.94 -4.68 -17.40
CA GLU A 66 1.82 -4.78 -18.85
C GLU A 66 2.16 -3.45 -19.54
N THR A 67 1.71 -2.33 -18.98
CA THR A 67 2.02 -0.99 -19.50
C THR A 67 3.53 -0.72 -19.45
N GLU A 68 4.19 -1.02 -18.33
CA GLU A 68 5.63 -0.82 -18.16
C GLU A 68 6.47 -1.75 -19.07
N MET A 69 6.05 -3.01 -19.21
CA MET A 69 6.72 -3.97 -20.10
C MET A 69 6.59 -3.56 -21.57
N ASN A 70 5.41 -3.10 -21.98
CA ASN A 70 5.17 -2.57 -23.32
C ASN A 70 5.99 -1.29 -23.57
N ALA A 71 6.08 -0.38 -22.59
CA ALA A 71 6.90 0.82 -22.68
C ALA A 71 8.40 0.51 -22.83
N LYS A 72 8.86 -0.60 -22.23
CA LYS A 72 10.22 -1.13 -22.40
C LYS A 72 10.43 -1.92 -23.70
N GLY A 73 9.39 -2.10 -24.52
CA GLY A 73 9.46 -2.77 -25.82
C GLY A 73 9.30 -4.30 -25.78
N PHE A 74 8.92 -4.88 -24.65
CA PHE A 74 8.61 -6.31 -24.57
C PHE A 74 7.23 -6.60 -25.15
N ARG A 75 7.03 -7.82 -25.64
CA ARG A 75 5.72 -8.29 -26.13
C ARG A 75 5.25 -9.51 -25.35
N LYS A 76 3.94 -9.59 -25.13
CA LYS A 76 3.34 -10.74 -24.46
C LYS A 76 3.32 -11.94 -25.42
N ALA A 77 3.77 -13.10 -24.97
CA ALA A 77 3.76 -14.35 -25.75
C ALA A 77 3.34 -15.55 -24.90
N GLU A 78 2.69 -16.54 -25.52
CA GLU A 78 2.26 -17.77 -24.83
C GLU A 78 3.47 -18.65 -24.44
N ARG A 79 4.52 -18.64 -25.26
CA ARG A 79 5.84 -19.22 -24.97
C ARG A 79 6.87 -18.10 -24.83
N PRO A 80 7.00 -17.50 -23.64
CA PRO A 80 7.85 -16.34 -23.45
C PRO A 80 9.30 -16.71 -23.12
N ASP A 81 10.20 -15.76 -23.31
CA ASP A 81 11.58 -15.86 -22.83
C ASP A 81 11.69 -15.52 -21.33
N LEU A 82 10.79 -14.68 -20.83
CA LEU A 82 10.74 -14.22 -19.44
C LEU A 82 9.39 -14.48 -18.78
N LEU A 83 9.43 -14.87 -17.50
CA LEU A 83 8.23 -14.98 -16.67
C LEU A 83 8.25 -13.92 -15.57
N VAL A 84 7.16 -13.15 -15.49
CA VAL A 84 6.97 -12.14 -14.46
C VAL A 84 6.14 -12.73 -13.33
N ASN A 85 6.74 -12.82 -12.14
CA ASN A 85 6.07 -13.27 -10.92
C ASN A 85 5.73 -12.07 -10.03
N LEU A 86 4.44 -11.93 -9.69
CA LEU A 86 3.95 -10.87 -8.82
C LEU A 86 3.68 -11.44 -7.43
N VAL A 87 4.31 -10.86 -6.41
CA VAL A 87 4.15 -11.24 -5.01
C VAL A 87 3.69 -10.03 -4.22
N VAL A 88 2.54 -10.17 -3.56
CA VAL A 88 1.98 -9.13 -2.69
C VAL A 88 1.88 -9.69 -1.28
N VAL A 89 2.49 -8.98 -0.33
CA VAL A 89 2.41 -9.30 1.09
C VAL A 89 1.48 -8.29 1.73
N ALA A 90 0.22 -8.68 1.93
CA ALA A 90 -0.71 -7.94 2.77
C ALA A 90 -0.47 -8.32 4.23
N ARG A 91 -0.46 -7.33 5.13
CA ARG A 91 -0.38 -7.57 6.57
C ARG A 91 -1.66 -7.06 7.19
N GLU A 92 -2.43 -7.98 7.76
CA GLU A 92 -3.58 -7.60 8.54
C GLU A 92 -3.14 -6.83 9.78
N LYS A 93 -3.60 -5.59 9.91
CA LYS A 93 -3.43 -4.80 11.13
C LYS A 93 -4.78 -4.75 11.82
N THR A 94 -4.84 -5.26 13.03
CA THR A 94 -6.03 -5.19 13.87
C THR A 94 -5.81 -4.13 14.92
N ASP A 95 -6.55 -3.02 14.84
CA ASP A 95 -6.58 -2.02 15.89
C ASP A 95 -7.77 -2.35 16.80
N PHE A 96 -7.45 -2.72 18.05
CA PHE A 96 -8.44 -3.03 19.08
C PHE A 96 -8.76 -1.78 19.89
N TYR A 97 -9.99 -1.30 19.78
CA TYR A 97 -10.53 -0.26 20.63
C TYR A 97 -11.47 -0.90 21.63
N GLY A 98 -10.93 -1.26 22.79
CA GLY A 98 -11.73 -1.61 23.96
C GLY A 98 -12.25 -0.34 24.65
N PRO A 99 -13.28 -0.44 25.50
CA PRO A 99 -13.64 0.68 26.36
C PRO A 99 -12.37 1.06 27.12
N ALA A 100 -11.91 2.30 26.93
CA ALA A 100 -10.89 2.88 27.77
C ALA A 100 -11.30 2.55 29.21
N TYR A 101 -10.41 1.92 29.96
CA TYR A 101 -10.51 1.82 31.41
C TYR A 101 -10.47 3.27 31.94
N TYR A 102 -11.56 4.02 31.74
CA TYR A 102 -11.94 5.08 32.64
C TYR A 102 -12.27 4.37 33.94
N GLY A 103 -11.21 4.11 34.71
CA GLY A 103 -11.30 3.76 36.10
C GLY A 103 -12.14 4.85 36.76
N GLY A 104 -13.43 4.58 36.92
CA GLY A 104 -14.30 5.34 37.78
C GLY A 104 -13.71 5.26 39.17
N TRP A 105 -13.11 6.35 39.63
CA TRP A 105 -12.81 6.57 41.04
C TRP A 105 -14.16 6.68 41.76
N GLY A 106 -14.67 5.54 42.21
CA GLY A 106 -15.90 5.43 43.00
C GLY A 106 -15.64 4.61 44.25
N TRP A 107 -15.22 5.27 45.34
CA TRP A 107 -15.29 4.68 46.68
C TRP A 107 -16.76 4.55 47.07
N GLY A 108 -17.31 3.35 46.93
CA GLY A 108 -18.67 3.02 47.36
C GLY A 108 -18.67 1.76 48.21
N TRP A 109 -18.58 1.94 49.53
CA TRP A 109 -19.02 0.93 50.49
C TRP A 109 -20.48 0.62 50.18
N ARG A 110 -20.83 -0.67 50.01
CA ARG A 110 -22.21 -1.20 49.95
C ARG A 110 -22.87 -1.22 48.56
N GLY A 111 -22.74 -2.38 47.89
CA GLY A 111 -23.85 -2.99 47.13
C GLY A 111 -23.99 -2.63 45.66
N GLY A 112 -23.49 -3.52 44.80
CA GLY A 112 -24.12 -3.88 43.52
C GLY A 112 -24.01 -2.88 42.38
N TRP A 113 -24.21 -3.44 41.17
CA TRP A 113 -24.24 -2.82 39.84
C TRP A 113 -22.92 -2.82 39.09
N GLY A 114 -22.80 -3.88 38.29
CA GLY A 114 -21.67 -4.19 37.43
C GLY A 114 -21.38 -3.09 36.41
N GLY A 115 -20.09 -2.97 36.10
CA GLY A 115 -19.61 -2.13 35.03
C GLY A 115 -20.26 -2.54 33.71
N TRP A 116 -21.02 -1.62 33.13
CA TRP A 116 -21.50 -1.74 31.76
C TRP A 116 -20.28 -1.78 30.84
N GLY A 117 -19.95 -2.98 30.37
CA GLY A 117 -18.88 -3.21 29.41
C GLY A 117 -19.24 -2.53 28.09
N GLY A 118 -18.48 -1.50 27.73
CA GLY A 118 -18.59 -0.86 26.42
C GLY A 118 -18.25 -1.84 25.30
N SER A 119 -18.94 -1.72 24.18
CA SER A 119 -18.70 -2.56 23.00
C SER A 119 -17.26 -2.41 22.51
N ASN A 120 -16.59 -3.53 22.29
CA ASN A 120 -15.28 -3.55 21.65
C ASN A 120 -15.47 -3.30 20.14
N TYR A 121 -14.66 -2.41 19.58
CA TYR A 121 -14.60 -2.19 18.14
C TYR A 121 -13.28 -2.74 17.62
N VAL A 122 -13.38 -3.68 16.69
CA VAL A 122 -12.22 -4.27 16.02
C VAL A 122 -12.20 -3.72 14.60
N ASN A 123 -11.23 -2.87 14.30
CA ASN A 123 -10.97 -2.44 12.94
C ASN A 123 -9.86 -3.32 12.36
N GLN A 124 -10.20 -4.13 11.36
CA GLN A 124 -9.26 -4.98 10.65
C GLN A 124 -8.97 -4.35 9.28
N TYR A 125 -7.72 -3.97 9.07
CA TYR A 125 -7.22 -3.44 7.80
C TYR A 125 -6.40 -4.53 7.10
N ILE A 126 -6.55 -4.66 5.78
CA ILE A 126 -5.74 -5.53 4.90
C ILE A 126 -4.82 -4.65 4.05
#